data_AF-R7SFB9-F1
#
_entry.id   AF-R7SFB9-F1
#
_cell.length_a   1.000
_cell.length_b   1.000
_cell.length_c   1.000
_cell.angle_alpha   90.00
_cell.angle_beta   90.00
_cell.angle_gamma   90.00
#
_symmetry.space_group_name_H-M   'P 1'
#
loop_
_entity.id
_entity.type
_entity.pdbx_description
1 polymer ?
#
loop_
_entity_poly.entity_id
_entity_poly.type
_entity_poly.pdbx_seq_one_letter_code
_entity_poly.pdbx_strand_id
1 'polypeptide(L)' 'MPIRDVRTRWNSTHAMMGRALILRKAINHWVFDNDKLTDLYLPPYDWEEVEMIHELLQ' A
#
# COMPACT_ATOMS: atom_id res chain seq x y z
N MET A 1 5.07 24.35 -1.45
CA MET A 1 5.00 23.45 -2.61
C MET A 1 6.28 22.63 -2.63
N PRO A 2 6.26 21.34 -2.26
CA PRO A 2 7.45 20.51 -2.38
C PRO A 2 7.78 20.30 -3.86
N ILE A 3 9.06 20.41 -4.18
CA ILE A 3 9.65 20.29 -5.52
C ILE A 3 9.46 18.86 -6.05
N ARG A 4 8.92 18.73 -7.27
CA ARG A 4 8.66 17.46 -8.00
C ARG A 4 9.91 16.80 -8.60
N ASP A 5 11.06 16.88 -7.93
CA ASP A 5 12.33 16.35 -8.46
C ASP A 5 12.97 15.34 -7.52
N VAL A 6 12.44 14.11 -7.52
CA VAL A 6 13.29 12.93 -7.58
C VAL A 6 12.64 11.93 -8.54
N ARG A 7 12.88 12.12 -9.85
CA ARG A 7 12.65 11.04 -10.81
C ARG A 7 13.66 9.93 -10.48
N THR A 8 13.14 8.87 -9.87
CA THR A 8 13.75 7.55 -9.63
C THR A 8 14.51 7.36 -8.30
N ARG A 9 14.12 6.29 -7.58
CA ARG A 9 14.68 5.61 -6.39
C ARG A 9 14.07 5.89 -5.00
N TRP A 10 13.49 7.06 -4.72
CA TRP A 10 12.99 7.38 -3.35
C TRP A 10 11.46 7.40 -3.21
N ASN A 11 10.72 6.93 -4.20
CA ASN A 11 9.25 6.83 -4.16
C ASN A 11 8.75 5.37 -4.12
N SER A 12 9.64 4.42 -3.79
CA SER A 12 9.31 2.99 -3.76
C SER A 12 8.12 2.70 -2.84
N THR A 13 8.04 3.37 -1.69
CA THR A 13 6.91 3.24 -0.76
C THR A 13 5.60 3.76 -1.37
N HIS A 14 5.62 4.96 -1.98
CA HIS A 14 4.44 5.51 -2.67
C HIS A 14 3.98 4.62 -3.83
N ALA A 15 4.91 4.11 -4.64
CA ALA A 15 4.61 3.20 -5.73
C ALA A 15 4.12 1.83 -5.25
N MET A 16 4.66 1.32 -4.14
CA MET A 16 4.19 0.10 -3.48
C MET A 16 2.77 0.28 -2.97
N MET A 17 2.46 1.39 -2.29
CA MET A 17 1.11 1.69 -1.81
C MET A 17 0.11 1.74 -2.96
N GLY A 18 0.42 2.49 -4.04
CA GLY A 18 -0.46 2.54 -5.20
C GLY A 18 -0.73 1.15 -5.82
N ARG A 19 0.29 0.29 -5.90
CA ARG A 19 0.12 -1.10 -6.39
C ARG A 19 -0.67 -1.96 -5.41
N ALA A 20 -0.42 -1.83 -4.11
CA ALA A 20 -1.12 -2.57 -3.07
C ALA A 20 -2.61 -2.23 -3.06
N LEU A 21 -2.97 -0.96 -3.24
CA LEU A 21 -4.37 -0.52 -3.36
C LEU A 21 -5.07 -1.13 -4.58
N ILE A 22 -4.41 -1.17 -5.74
CA ILE A 22 -4.94 -1.84 -6.94
C ILE A 22 -5.16 -3.34 -6.68
N LEU A 23 -4.26 -3.98 -5.93
CA LEU A 23 -4.28 -5.42 -5.66
C LEU A 23 -4.98 -5.79 -4.33
N ARG A 24 -5.63 -4.84 -3.64
CA ARG A 24 -6.17 -5.01 -2.28
C ARG A 24 -6.96 -6.30 -2.09
N LYS A 25 -7.88 -6.59 -3.02
CA LYS A 25 -8.70 -7.83 -2.98
C LYS A 25 -7.85 -9.10 -3.11
N ALA A 26 -6.89 -9.11 -4.03
CA ALA A 26 -6.01 -10.25 -4.25
C ALA A 26 -5.06 -10.48 -3.08
N ILE A 27 -4.53 -9.40 -2.48
CA ILE A 27 -3.69 -9.47 -1.28
C ILE A 27 -4.48 -10.03 -0.10
N ASN A 28 -5.69 -9.53 0.16
CA ASN A 28 -6.52 -10.03 1.25
C ASN A 28 -6.88 -11.50 1.09
N HIS A 29 -7.23 -11.93 -0.13
CA HIS A 29 -7.50 -13.34 -0.43
C HIS A 29 -6.25 -14.20 -0.22
N TRP A 30 -5.10 -13.75 -0.74
CA TRP A 30 -3.83 -14.47 -0.59
C TRP A 30 -3.41 -14.63 0.87
N VAL A 31 -3.53 -13.57 1.67
CA VAL A 31 -3.21 -13.63 3.10
C VAL A 31 -4.17 -14.55 3.84
N PHE A 32 -5.46 -14.50 3.51
CA PHE A 32 -6.48 -15.37 4.11
C PHE A 32 -6.24 -16.85 3.81
N ASP A 33 -5.84 -17.20 2.59
CA ASP A 33 -5.60 -18.59 2.18
C ASP A 33 -4.31 -19.19 2.73
N ASN A 34 -3.38 -18.36 3.22
CA ASN A 34 -2.06 -18.78 3.67
C ASN A 34 -1.90 -18.53 5.17
N ASP A 35 -2.16 -19.54 6.00
CA ASP A 35 -2.09 -19.47 7.47
C ASP A 35 -0.79 -18.84 8.01
N LYS A 36 0.33 -19.01 7.30
CA LYS A 36 1.64 -18.45 7.67
C LYS A 36 1.74 -16.92 7.52
N LEU A 37 0.80 -16.31 6.82
CA LEU A 37 0.77 -14.87 6.53
C LEU A 37 -0.28 -14.12 7.35
N THR A 38 -0.96 -14.80 8.29
CA THR A 38 -2.01 -14.20 9.12
C THR A 38 -1.56 -12.91 9.80
N ASP A 39 -0.29 -12.84 10.22
CA ASP A 39 0.32 -11.66 10.85
C ASP A 39 0.44 -10.44 9.91
N LEU A 40 0.32 -10.65 8.60
CA LEU A 40 0.33 -9.62 7.56
C LEU A 40 -1.07 -9.18 7.13
N TYR A 41 -2.12 -9.69 7.79
CA TYR A 41 -3.48 -9.26 7.52
C TYR A 41 -3.64 -7.78 7.89
N LEU A 42 -4.04 -6.98 6.91
CA LEU A 42 -4.43 -5.59 7.14
C LEU A 42 -5.94 -5.50 7.33
N PRO A 43 -6.44 -5.11 8.53
CA PRO A 43 -7.83 -4.78 8.74
C PRO A 43 -8.28 -3.58 7.89
N PRO A 44 -9.60 -3.36 7.73
CA PRO A 44 -10.12 -2.29 6.89
C PRO A 44 -9.58 -0.89 7.20
N TYR A 45 -9.39 -0.57 8.49
CA TYR A 45 -8.88 0.74 8.90
C TYR A 45 -7.42 0.97 8.48
N ASP A 46 -6.56 -0.06 8.49
CA ASP A 46 -5.17 0.05 8.02
C ASP A 46 -5.10 0.31 6.51
N TRP A 47 -6.05 -0.27 5.75
CA TRP A 47 -6.16 0.04 4.32
C TRP A 47 -6.60 1.48 4.07
N GLU A 48 -7.51 2.02 4.90
CA GLU A 48 -7.92 3.44 4.84
C GLU A 48 -6.73 4.37 5.15
N GLU A 49 -5.89 4.01 6.11
CA GLU A 49 -4.65 4.74 6.38
C GLU A 49 -3.68 4.71 5.19
N VAL A 50 -3.52 3.56 4.53
CA VAL A 50 -2.70 3.43 3.31
C VAL A 50 -3.24 4.32 2.18
N GLU A 51 -4.57 4.37 2.00
CA GLU A 51 -5.22 5.25 1.02
C GLU A 51 -4.92 6.72 1.33
N MET A 52 -5.13 7.14 2.58
CA MET A 52 -4.86 8.52 3.03
C MET A 52 -3.39 8.91 2.84
N ILE A 53 -2.46 8.05 3.22
CA ILE A 53 -1.01 8.32 3.10
C ILE A 53 -0.61 8.36 1.61
N HIS A 54 -1.17 7.47 0.78
CA HIS A 54 -0.93 7.48 -0.65
C HIS A 54 -1.38 8.79 -1.30
N GLU A 55 -2.57 9.28 -0.95
CA GLU A 55 -3.10 10.56 -1.43
C GLU A 55 -2.25 11.76 -0.98
N LEU A 56 -1.76 11.76 0.26
CA LEU A 56 -0.91 12.83 0.79
C LEU A 56 0.43 12.94 0.04
N LEU A 57 0.93 11.83 -0.52
CA LEU A 57 2.21 11.74 -1.19
C LEU A 57 2.15 11.98 -2.72
N GLN A 58 0.95 12.20 -3.28
CA GLN A 58 0.73 12.56 -4.70
C GLN A 58 1.17 14.00 -5.02
#